data_AF-A0A7Y2PIM6-F1
#
_entry.id   AF-A0A7Y2PIM6-F1
#
_cell.length_a   1.000
_cell.length_b   1.000
_cell.length_c   1.000
_cell.angle_alpha   90.00
_cell.angle_beta   90.00
_cell.angle_gamma   90.00
#
_symmetry.space_group_name_H-M   'P 1'
#
loop_
_entity.id
_entity.type
_entity.pdbx_description
1 polymer ?
#
loop_
_entity_poly.entity_id
_entity_poly.type
_entity_poly.pdbx_seq_one_letter_code
_entity_poly.pdbx_strand_id
1 'polypeptide(L)'
;MKQNSLKGWFKSGAPGVWISGGAVSIAVIMTIGLLSVIAVRGLGHFWPADLVHAQYDVPGNANHVLIGEVVQKEEVPRERLKSAGLPVPDQGPEFMTRELIKVGNRDLNGNDFTWVVGEWLTNQSTPPELMAIERREWGNFYGYLVNVKENGKVIAEGAAAWPELQARVKRINELAAQLSQLEKKDIGAINYGLERIRLHGRKLELDGKLTPQAQADMESERAELNARYKAIEERLGDLHAQFNRDSLTARDANGKELEISIGKVVKAYQPNAMNSWQKLGMYFSNIWEFLTQDPREANTEGGIFPAIFGTVMMTLIMAVIVTPFGVLAAVYLREYA
;
A
#
# COMPACT_ATOMS: atom_id res chain seq x y z
N MET A 1 43.20 -44.68 31.97
CA MET A 1 42.65 -43.34 31.68
C MET A 1 43.25 -42.85 30.38
N LYS A 2 42.52 -42.89 29.25
CA LYS A 2 43.02 -42.33 27.98
C LYS A 2 43.04 -40.81 28.12
N GLN A 3 44.23 -40.22 28.08
CA GLN A 3 44.40 -38.77 28.07
C GLN A 3 43.75 -38.19 26.81
N ASN A 4 42.78 -37.30 27.00
CA ASN A 4 42.19 -36.49 25.94
C ASN A 4 43.27 -35.55 25.36
N SER A 5 44.04 -36.01 24.39
CA SER A 5 44.99 -35.14 23.68
C SER A 5 44.26 -34.37 22.58
N LEU A 6 44.59 -33.08 22.43
CA LEU A 6 44.05 -32.19 21.37
C LEU A 6 44.19 -32.81 19.97
N LYS A 7 45.25 -33.59 19.73
CA LYS A 7 45.49 -34.33 18.48
C LYS A 7 44.47 -35.45 18.23
N GLY A 8 44.00 -36.11 19.29
CA GLY A 8 42.96 -37.13 19.22
C GLY A 8 41.58 -36.53 18.98
N TRP A 9 41.28 -35.39 19.59
CA TRP A 9 40.04 -34.65 19.35
C TRP A 9 39.95 -34.13 17.91
N PHE A 10 41.04 -33.58 17.37
CA PHE A 10 41.07 -33.15 15.96
C PHE A 10 40.86 -34.29 14.97
N LYS A 11 41.48 -35.46 15.21
CA LYS A 11 41.29 -36.65 14.37
C LYS A 11 39.90 -37.27 14.48
N SER A 12 39.14 -36.97 15.53
CA SER A 12 37.79 -37.52 15.74
C SER A 12 36.70 -36.87 14.88
N GLY A 13 37.00 -35.78 14.17
CA GLY A 13 36.01 -35.03 13.38
C GLY A 13 35.07 -34.16 14.22
N ALA A 14 35.07 -34.30 15.55
CA ALA A 14 34.30 -33.48 16.49
C ALA A 14 34.46 -31.95 16.28
N PRO A 15 35.67 -31.38 16.04
CA PRO A 15 35.79 -29.96 15.74
C PRO A 15 34.96 -29.53 14.51
N GLY A 16 34.92 -30.34 13.46
CA GLY A 16 34.14 -30.05 12.26
C GLY A 16 32.63 -30.02 12.52
N VAL A 17 32.13 -30.90 13.39
CA VAL A 17 30.73 -30.91 13.82
C VAL A 17 30.39 -29.64 14.60
N TRP A 18 31.25 -29.22 15.53
CA TRP A 18 31.07 -27.99 16.30
C TRP A 18 31.16 -26.73 15.44
N ILE A 19 32.08 -26.69 14.48
CA ILE A 19 32.20 -25.58 13.53
C ILE A 19 30.95 -25.50 12.63
N SER A 20 30.49 -26.62 12.08
CA SER A 20 29.26 -26.65 11.28
C SER A 20 28.02 -26.26 12.09
N GLY A 21 27.87 -26.79 13.30
CA GLY A 21 26.78 -26.42 14.21
C GLY A 21 26.83 -24.94 14.62
N GLY A 22 28.03 -24.42 14.89
CA GLY A 22 28.26 -23.01 15.18
C GLY A 22 27.95 -22.10 13.98
N ALA A 23 28.40 -22.48 12.78
CA ALA A 23 28.12 -21.75 11.54
C ALA A 23 26.62 -21.71 11.21
N VAL A 24 25.92 -22.83 11.36
CA VAL A 24 24.45 -22.90 11.20
C VAL A 24 23.76 -22.02 12.23
N SER A 25 24.19 -22.06 13.50
CA SER A 25 23.62 -21.23 14.56
C SER A 25 23.80 -19.73 14.27
N ILE A 26 24.99 -19.31 13.83
CA ILE A 26 25.27 -17.93 13.42
C ILE A 26 24.38 -17.55 12.23
N ALA A 27 24.27 -18.40 11.21
CA ALA A 27 23.42 -18.14 10.05
C ALA A 27 21.95 -17.95 10.44
N VAL A 28 21.43 -18.78 11.35
CA VAL A 28 20.05 -18.65 11.87
C VAL A 28 19.88 -17.36 12.67
N ILE A 29 20.82 -17.04 13.57
CA ILE A 29 20.77 -15.79 14.35
C ILE A 29 20.82 -14.56 13.44
N MET A 30 21.72 -14.53 12.46
CA MET A 30 21.80 -13.44 11.49
C MET A 30 20.52 -13.31 10.68
N THR A 31 19.94 -14.43 10.24
CA THR A 31 18.69 -14.43 9.47
C THR A 31 17.54 -13.89 10.30
N ILE A 32 17.37 -14.37 11.54
CA ILE A 32 16.35 -13.87 12.46
C ILE A 32 16.60 -12.40 12.79
N GLY A 33 17.85 -12.00 13.01
CA GLY A 33 18.24 -10.63 13.27
C GLY A 33 17.88 -9.69 12.12
N LEU A 34 18.24 -10.07 10.89
CA LEU A 34 17.89 -9.30 9.69
C LEU A 34 16.37 -9.20 9.51
N LEU A 35 15.64 -10.31 9.63
CA LEU A 35 14.19 -10.34 9.54
C LEU A 35 13.54 -9.45 10.62
N SER A 36 14.09 -9.45 11.84
CA SER A 36 13.61 -8.62 12.94
C SER A 36 13.83 -7.13 12.66
N VAL A 37 15.00 -6.75 12.12
CA VAL A 37 15.27 -5.35 11.74
C VAL A 37 14.32 -4.89 10.62
N ILE A 38 14.09 -5.73 9.61
CA ILE A 38 13.14 -5.45 8.53
C ILE A 38 11.72 -5.32 9.07
N ALA A 39 11.31 -6.24 9.95
CA ALA A 39 9.98 -6.20 10.56
C ALA A 39 9.78 -4.93 11.39
N VAL A 40 10.71 -4.58 12.29
CA VAL A 40 10.58 -3.38 13.13
C VAL A 40 10.56 -2.10 12.29
N ARG A 41 11.40 -2.01 11.26
CA ARG A 41 11.41 -0.83 10.37
C ARG A 41 10.20 -0.76 9.44
N GLY A 42 9.65 -1.88 9.00
CA GLY A 42 8.50 -1.93 8.10
C GLY A 42 7.16 -1.79 8.83
N LEU A 43 7.02 -2.41 10.00
CA LEU A 43 5.75 -2.44 10.73
C LEU A 43 5.32 -1.06 11.23
N GLY A 44 6.25 -0.14 11.50
CA GLY A 44 5.90 1.23 11.91
C GLY A 44 5.12 2.00 10.85
N HIS A 45 5.26 1.65 9.56
CA HIS A 45 4.62 2.35 8.45
C HIS A 45 3.08 2.29 8.47
N PHE A 46 2.50 1.22 9.02
CA PHE A 46 1.05 1.02 9.04
C PHE A 46 0.34 1.71 10.20
N TRP A 47 1.11 2.29 11.14
CA TRP A 47 0.57 2.97 12.30
C TRP A 47 -0.05 4.32 11.90
N PRO A 48 -1.30 4.62 12.30
CA PRO A 48 -1.91 5.92 12.06
C PRO A 48 -1.29 6.95 13.02
N ALA A 49 -0.14 7.49 12.62
CA ALA A 49 0.58 8.50 13.36
C ALA A 49 -0.23 9.81 13.45
N ASP A 50 0.02 10.55 14.54
CA ASP A 50 -0.62 11.84 14.76
C ASP A 50 -0.13 12.87 13.73
N LEU A 51 -1.04 13.76 13.37
CA LEU A 51 -0.75 14.86 12.47
C LEU A 51 -0.47 16.11 13.28
N VAL A 52 0.65 16.74 13.00
CA VAL A 52 1.08 17.98 13.63
C VAL A 52 0.59 19.15 12.79
N HIS A 53 0.05 20.16 13.47
CA HIS A 53 -0.13 21.52 12.95
C HIS A 53 0.93 22.40 13.61
N ALA A 54 1.77 23.05 12.81
CA ALA A 54 2.83 23.93 13.29
C ALA A 54 2.95 25.19 12.42
N GLN A 55 3.47 26.25 13.00
CA GLN A 55 4.01 27.38 12.26
C GLN A 55 5.49 27.11 11.98
N TYR A 56 5.92 27.34 10.74
CA TYR A 56 7.31 27.17 10.35
C TYR A 56 7.95 28.53 10.10
N ASP A 57 8.75 28.95 11.07
CA ASP A 57 9.30 30.30 11.19
C ASP A 57 10.79 30.29 10.84
N VAL A 58 11.09 30.25 9.53
CA VAL A 58 12.47 30.30 9.06
C VAL A 58 13.00 31.73 9.14
N PRO A 59 14.15 31.99 9.78
CA PRO A 59 14.71 33.33 9.86
C PRO A 59 14.86 34.02 8.50
N GLY A 60 14.26 35.19 8.35
CA GLY A 60 14.34 36.00 7.12
C GLY A 60 13.36 35.59 6.01
N ASN A 61 12.54 34.56 6.21
CA ASN A 61 11.49 34.16 5.27
C ASN A 61 10.09 34.47 5.82
N ALA A 62 9.10 34.42 4.95
CA ALA A 62 7.70 34.50 5.37
C ALA A 62 7.30 33.23 6.13
N ASN A 63 6.66 33.41 7.29
CA ASN A 63 6.10 32.33 8.07
C ASN A 63 5.02 31.62 7.24
N HIS A 64 4.96 30.31 7.34
CA HIS A 64 3.88 29.53 6.76
C HIS A 64 3.47 28.40 7.70
N VAL A 65 2.25 27.91 7.50
CA VAL A 65 1.69 26.83 8.30
C VAL A 65 2.03 25.50 7.66
N LEU A 66 2.41 24.54 8.49
CA LEU A 66 2.72 23.19 8.08
C LEU A 66 1.79 22.22 8.80
N ILE A 67 1.15 21.35 8.02
CA ILE A 67 0.39 20.21 8.51
C ILE A 67 1.03 18.95 7.95
N GLY A 68 1.27 17.95 8.81
CA GLY A 68 1.77 16.68 8.34
C GLY A 68 2.12 15.67 9.43
N GLU A 69 2.55 14.52 8.98
CA GLU A 69 3.01 13.41 9.82
C GLU A 69 4.53 13.49 9.99
N VAL A 70 5.01 13.45 11.23
CA VAL A 70 6.46 13.35 11.50
C VAL A 70 6.91 11.92 11.25
N VAL A 71 7.70 11.72 10.19
CA VAL A 71 8.16 10.40 9.76
C VAL A 71 9.51 10.05 10.37
N GLN A 72 10.41 11.02 10.46
CA GLN A 72 11.76 10.83 10.98
C GLN A 72 12.25 12.08 11.67
N LYS A 73 13.00 11.91 12.75
CA LYS A 73 13.80 12.96 13.39
C LYS A 73 15.26 12.53 13.43
N GLU A 74 16.16 13.42 13.05
CA GLU A 74 17.60 13.19 13.09
C GLU A 74 18.33 14.43 13.65
N GLU A 75 19.38 14.21 14.44
CA GLU A 75 20.30 15.28 14.82
C GLU A 75 21.37 15.42 13.75
N VAL A 76 21.56 16.65 13.26
CA VAL A 76 22.55 16.98 12.24
C VAL A 76 23.46 18.10 12.73
N PRO A 77 24.77 18.06 12.40
CA PRO A 77 25.66 19.16 12.73
C PRO A 77 25.15 20.48 12.15
N ARG A 78 25.18 21.54 12.95
CA ARG A 78 24.76 22.91 12.57
C ARG A 78 25.47 23.38 11.29
N GLU A 79 26.76 23.08 11.17
CA GLU A 79 27.57 23.39 9.98
C GLU A 79 27.04 22.72 8.71
N ARG A 80 26.43 21.52 8.79
CA ARG A 80 25.82 20.85 7.63
C ARG A 80 24.61 21.62 7.12
N LEU A 81 23.75 22.07 8.03
CA LEU A 81 22.57 22.89 7.67
C LEU A 81 22.99 24.23 7.08
N LYS A 82 24.00 24.88 7.68
CA LYS A 82 24.59 26.11 7.16
C LYS A 82 25.19 25.93 5.76
N SER A 83 25.92 24.84 5.53
CA SER A 83 26.48 24.50 4.21
C SER A 83 25.42 24.21 3.14
N ALA A 84 24.21 23.82 3.56
CA ALA A 84 23.06 23.65 2.68
C ALA A 84 22.36 24.99 2.34
N GLY A 85 22.89 26.13 2.79
CA GLY A 85 22.35 27.45 2.51
C GLY A 85 21.20 27.88 3.43
N LEU A 86 20.96 27.15 4.53
CA LEU A 86 19.91 27.49 5.49
C LEU A 86 20.36 28.64 6.42
N PRO A 87 19.47 29.58 6.80
CA PRO A 87 19.79 30.75 7.63
C PRO A 87 19.95 30.38 9.11
N VAL A 88 20.94 29.54 9.39
CA VAL A 88 21.25 29.03 10.73
C VAL A 88 22.22 29.99 11.44
N PRO A 89 21.96 30.39 12.70
CA PRO A 89 22.83 31.29 13.43
C PRO A 89 24.28 30.76 13.60
N ASP A 90 25.24 31.67 13.67
CA ASP A 90 26.65 31.34 13.93
C ASP A 90 26.90 30.86 15.37
N GLN A 91 26.05 31.29 16.29
CA GLN A 91 26.10 30.91 17.70
C GLN A 91 24.91 30.00 18.01
N GLY A 92 25.16 28.91 18.74
CA GLY A 92 24.12 27.95 19.08
C GLY A 92 24.69 26.55 19.37
N PRO A 93 23.81 25.55 19.60
CA PRO A 93 24.23 24.18 19.81
C PRO A 93 24.97 23.62 18.57
N GLU A 94 25.88 22.67 18.80
CA GLU A 94 26.66 22.02 17.74
C GLU A 94 25.76 21.20 16.81
N PHE A 95 24.70 20.62 17.35
CA PHE A 95 23.71 19.83 16.63
C PHE A 95 22.35 20.53 16.64
N MET A 96 21.60 20.33 15.55
CA MET A 96 20.21 20.78 15.41
C MET A 96 19.34 19.62 14.95
N THR A 97 18.05 19.70 15.26
CA THR A 97 17.08 18.68 14.89
C THR A 97 16.57 18.93 13.48
N ARG A 98 16.61 17.90 12.65
CA ARG A 98 16.00 17.90 11.33
C ARG A 98 14.88 16.87 11.31
N GLU A 99 13.70 17.31 10.92
CA GLU A 99 12.50 16.47 10.87
C GLU A 99 12.05 16.27 9.42
N LEU A 100 11.81 15.02 9.04
CA LEU A 100 11.16 14.66 7.79
C LEU A 100 9.66 14.62 8.06
N ILE A 101 8.93 15.57 7.49
CA ILE A 101 7.48 15.63 7.62
C ILE A 101 6.85 15.23 6.30
N LYS A 102 5.92 14.26 6.36
CA LYS A 102 5.03 13.96 5.24
C LYS A 102 3.91 15.00 5.26
N VAL A 103 3.99 15.98 4.36
CA VAL A 103 3.02 17.07 4.22
C VAL A 103 1.86 16.70 3.29
N GLY A 104 2.02 15.64 2.49
CA GLY A 104 1.00 15.22 1.52
C GLY A 104 0.63 16.34 0.54
N ASN A 105 -0.64 16.35 0.11
CA ASN A 105 -1.23 17.34 -0.80
C ASN A 105 -0.37 17.51 -2.07
N ARG A 106 0.03 16.40 -2.72
CA ARG A 106 0.98 16.42 -3.86
C ARG A 106 0.53 17.32 -5.01
N ASP A 107 -0.78 17.41 -5.21
CA ASP A 107 -1.45 18.30 -6.18
C ASP A 107 -1.30 19.79 -5.86
N LEU A 108 -1.07 20.16 -4.60
CA LEU A 108 -0.86 21.53 -4.16
C LEU A 108 0.63 21.88 -4.00
N ASN A 109 1.41 20.94 -3.43
CA ASN A 109 2.79 21.18 -3.00
C ASN A 109 3.85 20.61 -3.95
N GLY A 110 3.49 19.71 -4.86
CA GLY A 110 4.39 18.98 -5.75
C GLY A 110 5.16 17.83 -5.11
N ASN A 111 5.44 17.92 -3.79
CA ASN A 111 6.17 16.91 -3.02
C ASN A 111 5.37 16.45 -1.80
N ASP A 112 5.46 15.16 -1.47
CA ASP A 112 4.78 14.57 -0.30
C ASP A 112 5.55 14.75 1.01
N PHE A 113 6.86 14.99 0.90
CA PHE A 113 7.78 15.04 2.02
C PHE A 113 8.60 16.32 1.97
N THR A 114 8.79 16.92 3.13
CA THR A 114 9.67 18.07 3.30
C THR A 114 10.56 17.88 4.52
N TRP A 115 11.81 18.30 4.38
CA TRP A 115 12.73 18.36 5.50
C TRP A 115 12.64 19.75 6.13
N VAL A 116 12.37 19.79 7.43
CA VAL A 116 12.34 21.03 8.21
C VAL A 116 13.35 20.99 9.33
N VAL A 117 13.77 22.17 9.77
CA VAL A 117 14.56 22.32 11.00
C VAL A 117 13.59 22.40 12.18
N GLY A 118 13.70 21.47 13.12
CA GLY A 118 12.75 21.30 14.21
C GLY A 118 12.69 22.54 15.12
N GLU A 119 13.80 23.24 15.29
CA GLU A 119 13.89 24.47 16.09
C GLU A 119 13.10 25.65 15.50
N TRP A 120 12.69 25.57 14.23
CA TRP A 120 11.85 26.58 13.57
C TRP A 120 10.36 26.21 13.55
N LEU A 121 9.99 25.03 14.06
CA LEU A 121 8.60 24.63 14.25
C LEU A 121 8.06 25.22 15.56
N THR A 122 7.31 26.30 15.46
CA THR A 122 6.67 26.98 16.58
C THR A 122 5.18 26.63 16.64
N ASN A 123 4.55 26.88 17.80
CA ASN A 123 3.10 26.69 17.99
C ASN A 123 2.58 25.29 17.57
N GLN A 124 3.38 24.26 17.83
CA GLN A 124 3.04 22.88 17.48
C GLN A 124 1.82 22.40 18.28
N SER A 125 0.85 21.80 17.59
CA SER A 125 -0.34 21.20 18.18
C SER A 125 -0.77 19.96 17.39
N THR A 126 -1.60 19.11 17.98
CA THR A 126 -2.20 17.94 17.34
C THR A 126 -3.73 18.03 17.40
N PRO A 127 -4.36 18.89 16.59
CA PRO A 127 -5.81 19.13 16.70
C PRO A 127 -6.61 17.86 16.37
N PRO A 128 -7.61 17.48 17.18
CA PRO A 128 -8.36 16.23 16.98
C PRO A 128 -9.14 16.19 15.66
N GLU A 129 -9.60 17.34 15.17
CA GLU A 129 -10.37 17.46 13.94
C GLU A 129 -9.53 17.31 12.65
N LEU A 130 -8.20 17.28 12.79
CA LEU A 130 -7.29 17.20 11.65
C LEU A 130 -7.42 15.83 10.97
N MET A 131 -7.70 15.87 9.67
CA MET A 131 -8.08 14.72 8.87
C MET A 131 -6.94 14.33 7.92
N ALA A 132 -6.71 13.03 7.82
CA ALA A 132 -6.00 12.38 6.73
C ALA A 132 -7.01 11.75 5.77
N ILE A 133 -6.85 12.04 4.48
CA ILE A 133 -7.55 11.37 3.38
C ILE A 133 -6.50 10.65 2.56
N GLU A 134 -6.55 9.33 2.51
CA GLU A 134 -5.82 8.58 1.50
C GLU A 134 -6.61 8.66 0.19
N ARG A 135 -5.97 9.16 -0.86
CA ARG A 135 -6.57 9.29 -2.18
C ARG A 135 -6.06 8.18 -3.08
N ARG A 136 -6.79 7.90 -4.16
CA ARG A 136 -6.36 6.96 -5.21
C ARG A 136 -5.26 7.56 -6.09
N GLU A 137 -5.19 8.89 -6.10
CA GLU A 137 -4.28 9.69 -6.90
C GLU A 137 -3.76 10.87 -6.06
N TRP A 138 -2.54 11.32 -6.31
CA TRP A 138 -1.89 12.47 -5.68
C TRP A 138 -1.59 12.29 -4.19
N GLY A 139 -1.50 11.05 -3.74
CA GLY A 139 -1.26 10.64 -2.36
C GLY A 139 -2.16 11.27 -1.31
N ASN A 140 -1.70 11.25 -0.06
CA ASN A 140 -2.51 11.68 1.08
C ASN A 140 -2.85 13.17 1.02
N PHE A 141 -4.09 13.50 1.38
CA PHE A 141 -4.47 14.86 1.72
C PHE A 141 -4.51 15.03 3.24
N TYR A 142 -3.88 16.09 3.76
CA TYR A 142 -3.94 16.51 5.16
C TYR A 142 -4.56 17.90 5.29
N GLY A 143 -5.54 18.02 6.19
CA GLY A 143 -6.24 19.27 6.41
C GLY A 143 -7.53 19.11 7.21
N TYR A 144 -8.45 20.05 7.03
CA TYR A 144 -9.72 20.13 7.75
C TYR A 144 -10.90 19.89 6.82
N LEU A 145 -11.90 19.14 7.27
CA LEU A 145 -13.15 18.99 6.54
C LEU A 145 -14.01 20.24 6.73
N VAL A 146 -14.46 20.84 5.62
CA VAL A 146 -15.36 22.00 5.64
C VAL A 146 -16.80 21.53 5.49
N ASN A 147 -17.09 20.81 4.40
CA ASN A 147 -18.41 20.27 4.13
C ASN A 147 -18.38 19.03 3.22
N VAL A 148 -19.52 18.36 3.17
CA VAL A 148 -19.80 17.25 2.26
C VAL A 148 -20.92 17.68 1.33
N LYS A 149 -20.80 17.28 0.06
CA LYS A 149 -21.74 17.60 -1.01
C LYS A 149 -22.27 16.34 -1.68
N GLU A 150 -23.53 16.40 -2.09
CA GLU A 150 -24.17 15.42 -2.96
C GLU A 150 -24.68 16.16 -4.21
N ASN A 151 -24.24 15.72 -5.40
CA ASN A 151 -24.57 16.39 -6.66
C ASN A 151 -24.26 17.91 -6.64
N GLY A 152 -23.12 18.29 -6.03
CA GLY A 152 -22.69 19.67 -5.87
C GLY A 152 -23.45 20.48 -4.82
N LYS A 153 -24.48 19.93 -4.17
CA LYS A 153 -25.22 20.59 -3.09
C LYS A 153 -24.64 20.19 -1.74
N VAL A 154 -24.37 21.18 -0.90
CA VAL A 154 -23.96 20.96 0.49
C VAL A 154 -25.08 20.24 1.25
N ILE A 155 -24.74 19.13 1.88
CA ILE A 155 -25.66 18.32 2.70
C ILE A 155 -25.33 18.37 4.18
N ALA A 156 -24.07 18.63 4.54
CA ALA A 156 -23.57 18.66 5.90
C ALA A 156 -22.31 19.50 5.98
N GLU A 157 -22.20 20.29 7.05
CA GLU A 157 -21.07 21.17 7.35
C GLU A 157 -20.70 21.05 8.84
N GLY A 158 -19.48 21.49 9.19
CA GLY A 158 -19.01 21.49 10.57
C GLY A 158 -19.01 20.09 11.20
N ALA A 159 -19.46 19.98 12.44
CA ALA A 159 -19.43 18.71 13.18
C ALA A 159 -20.26 17.58 12.53
N ALA A 160 -21.31 17.93 11.77
CA ALA A 160 -22.15 16.94 11.08
C ALA A 160 -21.50 16.39 9.80
N ALA A 161 -20.49 17.07 9.25
CA ALA A 161 -19.84 16.66 8.00
C ALA A 161 -19.04 15.36 8.14
N TRP A 162 -18.43 15.12 9.31
CA TRP A 162 -17.55 13.96 9.52
C TRP A 162 -18.31 12.61 9.45
N PRO A 163 -19.43 12.41 10.16
CA PRO A 163 -20.23 11.19 10.01
C PRO A 163 -20.73 10.95 8.59
N GLU A 164 -21.16 12.01 7.89
CA GLU A 164 -21.61 11.93 6.49
C GLU A 164 -20.48 11.52 5.54
N LEU A 165 -19.27 12.06 5.74
CA LEU A 165 -18.10 11.65 4.97
C LEU A 165 -17.80 10.16 5.18
N GLN A 166 -17.79 9.69 6.44
CA GLN A 166 -17.53 8.28 6.74
C GLN A 166 -18.55 7.34 6.08
N ALA A 167 -19.84 7.69 6.14
CA ALA A 167 -20.90 6.90 5.49
C ALA A 167 -20.70 6.84 3.96
N ARG A 168 -20.31 7.95 3.33
CA ARG A 168 -20.09 8.02 1.87
C ARG A 168 -18.82 7.32 1.43
N VAL A 169 -17.73 7.41 2.18
CA VAL A 169 -16.51 6.64 1.92
C VAL A 169 -16.80 5.13 1.98
N LYS A 170 -17.55 4.67 2.98
CA LYS A 170 -17.99 3.27 3.06
C LYS A 170 -18.77 2.84 1.81
N ARG A 171 -19.78 3.63 1.43
CA ARG A 171 -20.58 3.38 0.21
C ARG A 171 -19.71 3.33 -1.04
N ILE A 172 -18.77 4.27 -1.19
CA ILE A 172 -17.86 4.31 -2.34
C ILE A 172 -16.95 3.09 -2.38
N ASN A 173 -16.49 2.58 -1.23
CA ASN A 173 -15.72 1.34 -1.18
C ASN A 173 -16.54 0.12 -1.60
N GLU A 174 -17.83 0.05 -1.23
CA GLU A 174 -18.76 -0.98 -1.71
C GLU A 174 -19.00 -0.87 -3.23
N LEU A 175 -19.18 0.35 -3.75
CA LEU A 175 -19.31 0.60 -5.19
C LEU A 175 -18.03 0.25 -5.97
N ALA A 176 -16.86 0.57 -5.43
CA ALA A 176 -15.56 0.22 -6.01
C ALA A 176 -15.39 -1.30 -6.11
N ALA A 177 -15.82 -2.06 -5.09
CA ALA A 177 -15.79 -3.51 -5.12
C ALA A 177 -16.72 -4.09 -6.21
N GLN A 178 -17.91 -3.51 -6.39
CA GLN A 178 -18.84 -3.91 -7.45
C GLN A 178 -18.30 -3.59 -8.85
N LEU A 179 -17.76 -2.38 -9.05
CA LEU A 179 -17.10 -1.99 -10.29
C LEU A 179 -15.96 -2.95 -10.61
N SER A 180 -15.08 -3.21 -9.65
CA SER A 180 -13.95 -4.12 -9.86
C SER A 180 -14.39 -5.55 -10.17
N GLN A 181 -15.48 -6.05 -9.59
CA GLN A 181 -16.03 -7.37 -9.90
C GLN A 181 -16.57 -7.44 -11.34
N LEU A 182 -17.37 -6.45 -11.76
CA LEU A 182 -17.91 -6.38 -13.11
C LEU A 182 -16.80 -6.27 -14.16
N GLU A 183 -15.86 -5.34 -13.96
CA GLU A 183 -14.78 -5.05 -14.90
C GLU A 183 -13.76 -6.18 -15.00
N LYS A 184 -13.27 -6.67 -13.85
CA LYS A 184 -12.16 -7.66 -13.86
C LYS A 184 -12.64 -9.09 -14.06
N LYS A 185 -13.80 -9.47 -13.50
CA LYS A 185 -14.25 -10.87 -13.52
C LYS A 185 -15.36 -11.11 -14.52
N ASP A 186 -16.42 -10.33 -14.50
CA ASP A 186 -17.62 -10.65 -15.29
C ASP A 186 -17.39 -10.38 -16.78
N ILE A 187 -16.81 -9.22 -17.13
CA ILE A 187 -16.36 -8.93 -18.50
C ILE A 187 -15.25 -9.90 -18.92
N GLY A 188 -14.31 -10.22 -18.02
CA GLY A 188 -13.27 -11.21 -18.27
C GLY A 188 -13.82 -12.59 -18.64
N ALA A 189 -14.85 -13.05 -17.93
CA ALA A 189 -15.52 -14.33 -18.21
C ALA A 189 -16.25 -14.32 -19.55
N ILE A 190 -16.88 -13.20 -19.92
CA ILE A 190 -17.50 -13.03 -21.24
C ILE A 190 -16.45 -13.09 -22.34
N ASN A 191 -15.34 -12.36 -22.20
CA ASN A 191 -14.25 -12.36 -23.17
C ASN A 191 -13.67 -13.77 -23.35
N TYR A 192 -13.48 -14.51 -22.25
CA TYR A 192 -13.05 -15.91 -22.31
C TYR A 192 -14.08 -16.79 -23.03
N GLY A 193 -15.38 -16.59 -22.77
CA GLY A 193 -16.46 -17.29 -23.46
C GLY A 193 -16.46 -17.05 -24.97
N LEU A 194 -16.35 -15.79 -25.39
CA LEU A 194 -16.29 -15.40 -26.80
C LEU A 194 -15.05 -15.99 -27.49
N GLU A 195 -13.91 -15.96 -26.82
CA GLU A 195 -12.67 -16.55 -27.33
C GLU A 195 -12.78 -18.08 -27.47
N ARG A 196 -13.42 -18.75 -26.51
CA ARG A 196 -13.70 -20.19 -26.59
C ARG A 196 -14.57 -20.53 -27.80
N ILE A 197 -15.63 -19.75 -28.06
CA ILE A 197 -16.48 -19.91 -29.25
C ILE A 197 -15.64 -19.72 -30.51
N ARG A 198 -14.80 -18.67 -30.57
CA ARG A 198 -13.91 -18.40 -31.71
C ARG A 198 -12.97 -19.57 -32.00
N LEU A 199 -12.31 -20.10 -30.97
CA LEU A 199 -11.40 -21.24 -31.08
C LEU A 199 -12.14 -22.54 -31.47
N HIS A 200 -13.34 -22.75 -30.93
CA HIS A 200 -14.18 -23.89 -31.28
C HIS A 200 -14.59 -23.87 -32.76
N GLY A 201 -15.03 -22.71 -33.25
CA GLY A 201 -15.34 -22.50 -34.67
C GLY A 201 -14.13 -22.79 -35.56
N ARG A 202 -12.96 -22.26 -35.19
CA ARG A 202 -11.73 -22.49 -35.94
C ARG A 202 -11.36 -23.98 -35.98
N LYS A 203 -11.56 -24.71 -34.89
CA LYS A 203 -11.35 -26.16 -34.84
C LYS A 203 -12.31 -26.91 -35.78
N LEU A 204 -13.61 -26.57 -35.74
CA LEU A 204 -14.61 -27.21 -36.62
C LEU A 204 -14.35 -26.93 -38.10
N GLU A 205 -13.90 -25.73 -38.43
CA GLU A 205 -13.50 -25.34 -39.79
C GLU A 205 -12.32 -26.21 -40.28
N LEU A 206 -11.28 -26.36 -39.46
CA LEU A 206 -10.11 -27.19 -39.77
C LEU A 206 -10.47 -28.69 -39.90
N ASP A 207 -11.40 -29.17 -39.10
CA ASP A 207 -11.88 -30.56 -39.13
C ASP A 207 -12.92 -30.82 -40.24
N GLY A 208 -13.32 -29.80 -41.01
CA GLY A 208 -14.37 -29.90 -42.03
C GLY A 208 -15.78 -30.18 -41.48
N LYS A 209 -16.01 -29.90 -40.20
CA LYS A 209 -17.25 -30.20 -39.44
C LYS A 209 -18.07 -28.95 -39.14
N LEU A 210 -17.74 -27.80 -39.71
CA LEU A 210 -18.49 -26.56 -39.55
C LEU A 210 -19.79 -26.63 -40.37
N THR A 211 -20.82 -27.27 -39.81
CA THR A 211 -22.14 -27.35 -40.42
C THR A 211 -22.94 -26.07 -40.18
N PRO A 212 -23.99 -25.80 -40.98
CA PRO A 212 -24.91 -24.68 -40.71
C PRO A 212 -25.54 -24.74 -39.31
N GLN A 213 -25.80 -25.95 -38.79
CA GLN A 213 -26.31 -26.13 -37.43
C GLN A 213 -25.26 -25.70 -36.39
N ALA A 214 -24.03 -26.18 -36.51
CA ALA A 214 -22.95 -25.81 -35.58
C ALA A 214 -22.70 -24.29 -35.59
N GLN A 215 -22.81 -23.66 -36.76
CA GLN A 215 -22.70 -22.20 -36.88
C GLN A 215 -23.87 -21.49 -36.18
N ALA A 216 -25.10 -21.97 -36.33
CA ALA A 216 -26.28 -21.42 -35.65
C ALA A 216 -26.19 -21.56 -34.12
N ASP A 217 -25.74 -22.72 -33.62
CA ASP A 217 -25.55 -22.97 -32.18
C ASP A 217 -24.54 -21.99 -31.60
N MET A 218 -23.40 -21.80 -32.28
CA MET A 218 -22.37 -20.84 -31.86
C MET A 218 -22.84 -19.38 -31.91
N GLU A 219 -23.65 -19.02 -32.91
CA GLU A 219 -24.22 -17.67 -33.02
C GLU A 219 -25.22 -17.41 -31.88
N SER A 220 -25.99 -18.44 -31.47
CA SER A 220 -26.86 -18.37 -30.30
C SER A 220 -26.08 -18.16 -29.00
N GLU A 221 -25.00 -18.92 -28.78
CA GLU A 221 -24.13 -18.73 -27.60
C GLU A 221 -23.49 -17.33 -27.60
N ARG A 222 -23.05 -16.85 -28.77
CA ARG A 222 -22.49 -15.50 -28.91
C ARG A 222 -23.54 -14.43 -28.60
N ALA A 223 -24.77 -14.60 -29.08
CA ALA A 223 -25.87 -13.66 -28.81
C ALA A 223 -26.18 -13.60 -27.30
N GLU A 224 -26.15 -14.72 -26.60
CA GLU A 224 -26.33 -14.76 -25.13
C GLU A 224 -25.22 -14.00 -24.40
N LEU A 225 -23.96 -14.24 -24.76
CA LEU A 225 -22.82 -13.52 -24.17
C LEU A 225 -22.88 -12.01 -24.44
N ASN A 226 -23.24 -11.61 -25.65
CA ASN A 226 -23.43 -10.21 -26.02
C ASN A 226 -24.58 -9.55 -25.23
N ALA A 227 -25.69 -10.26 -25.01
CA ALA A 227 -26.79 -9.77 -24.20
C ALA A 227 -26.37 -9.56 -22.73
N ARG A 228 -25.60 -10.50 -22.16
CA ARG A 228 -25.02 -10.35 -20.81
C ARG A 228 -24.04 -9.18 -20.74
N TYR A 229 -23.20 -8.99 -21.77
CA TYR A 229 -22.28 -7.86 -21.85
C TYR A 229 -23.04 -6.52 -21.81
N LYS A 230 -24.10 -6.39 -22.61
CA LYS A 230 -24.91 -5.17 -22.64
C LYS A 230 -25.57 -4.86 -21.28
N ALA A 231 -26.06 -5.88 -20.58
CA ALA A 231 -26.62 -5.69 -19.23
C ALA A 231 -25.55 -5.22 -18.22
N ILE A 232 -24.30 -5.68 -18.36
CA ILE A 232 -23.18 -5.21 -17.55
C ILE A 232 -22.83 -3.76 -17.88
N GLU A 233 -22.83 -3.39 -19.17
CA GLU A 233 -22.54 -2.02 -19.62
C GLU A 233 -23.54 -1.01 -19.04
N GLU A 234 -24.84 -1.33 -19.06
CA GLU A 234 -25.89 -0.51 -18.43
C GLU A 234 -25.63 -0.34 -16.93
N ARG A 235 -25.31 -1.44 -16.23
CA ARG A 235 -24.99 -1.43 -14.80
C ARG A 235 -23.72 -0.64 -14.47
N LEU A 236 -22.70 -0.68 -15.33
CA LEU A 236 -21.49 0.10 -15.17
C LEU A 236 -21.79 1.60 -15.24
N GLY A 237 -22.64 2.02 -16.19
CA GLY A 237 -23.08 3.41 -16.31
C GLY A 237 -23.72 3.91 -15.00
N ASP A 238 -24.65 3.14 -14.45
CA ASP A 238 -25.33 3.47 -13.18
C ASP A 238 -24.36 3.53 -11.99
N LEU A 239 -23.42 2.58 -11.91
CA LEU A 239 -22.43 2.54 -10.83
C LEU A 239 -21.47 3.72 -10.93
N HIS A 240 -20.99 4.08 -12.12
CA HIS A 240 -20.13 5.25 -12.31
C HIS A 240 -20.85 6.56 -11.97
N ALA A 241 -22.12 6.70 -12.33
CA ALA A 241 -22.92 7.85 -11.94
C ALA A 241 -23.03 7.96 -10.41
N GLN A 242 -23.27 6.84 -9.72
CA GLN A 242 -23.32 6.78 -8.26
C GLN A 242 -21.97 7.02 -7.59
N PHE A 243 -20.88 6.60 -8.24
CA PHE A 243 -19.51 6.74 -7.77
C PHE A 243 -19.02 8.20 -7.82
N ASN A 244 -19.45 8.94 -8.85
CA ASN A 244 -19.04 10.33 -9.08
C ASN A 244 -19.99 11.36 -8.45
N ARG A 245 -21.06 10.91 -7.78
CA ARG A 245 -22.14 11.75 -7.22
C ARG A 245 -21.66 12.69 -6.11
N ASP A 246 -20.73 12.22 -5.27
CA ASP A 246 -20.41 12.84 -3.99
C ASP A 246 -19.03 13.50 -4.00
N SER A 247 -18.93 14.66 -3.36
CA SER A 247 -17.67 15.39 -3.15
C SER A 247 -17.58 15.93 -1.72
N LEU A 248 -16.38 16.31 -1.32
CA LEU A 248 -16.12 17.01 -0.06
C LEU A 248 -15.31 18.28 -0.34
N THR A 249 -15.52 19.32 0.44
CA THR A 249 -14.62 20.47 0.47
C THR A 249 -13.72 20.35 1.70
N ALA A 250 -12.41 20.37 1.45
CA ALA A 250 -11.40 20.33 2.50
C ALA A 250 -10.50 21.57 2.43
N ARG A 251 -10.01 22.00 3.58
CA ARG A 251 -9.11 23.15 3.73
C ARG A 251 -7.72 22.66 4.08
N ASP A 252 -6.71 23.11 3.34
CA ASP A 252 -5.31 22.78 3.60
C ASP A 252 -4.71 23.62 4.76
N ALA A 253 -3.41 23.43 5.01
CA ALA A 253 -2.65 24.18 6.02
C ALA A 253 -2.68 25.71 5.83
N ASN A 254 -2.71 26.17 4.58
CA ASN A 254 -2.65 27.59 4.23
C ASN A 254 -4.05 28.22 4.10
N GLY A 255 -5.11 27.48 4.44
CA GLY A 255 -6.48 27.95 4.34
C GLY A 255 -7.10 27.82 2.95
N LYS A 256 -6.41 27.22 1.98
CA LYS A 256 -6.94 26.99 0.64
C LYS A 256 -7.97 25.87 0.68
N GLU A 257 -9.16 26.15 0.15
CA GLU A 257 -10.22 25.15 0.02
C GLU A 257 -10.13 24.43 -1.32
N LEU A 258 -10.24 23.10 -1.27
CA LEU A 258 -10.20 22.20 -2.41
C LEU A 258 -11.42 21.29 -2.38
N GLU A 259 -12.08 21.14 -3.52
CA GLU A 259 -13.13 20.14 -3.69
C GLU A 259 -12.53 18.82 -4.17
N ILE A 260 -12.76 17.76 -3.42
CA ILE A 260 -12.25 16.41 -3.67
C ILE A 260 -13.45 15.49 -3.92
N SER A 261 -13.46 14.80 -5.07
CA SER A 261 -14.46 13.77 -5.35
C SER A 261 -14.28 12.59 -4.38
N ILE A 262 -15.36 12.17 -3.71
CA ILE A 262 -15.30 11.04 -2.77
C ILE A 262 -14.98 9.73 -3.50
N GLY A 263 -15.32 9.61 -4.79
CA GLY A 263 -14.91 8.47 -5.62
C GLY A 263 -13.38 8.27 -5.67
N LYS A 264 -12.60 9.36 -5.53
CA LYS A 264 -11.14 9.31 -5.46
C LYS A 264 -10.59 9.05 -4.05
N VAL A 265 -11.45 8.96 -3.03
CA VAL A 265 -11.06 8.69 -1.65
C VAL A 265 -11.03 7.19 -1.42
N VAL A 266 -9.98 6.71 -0.75
CA VAL A 266 -9.81 5.32 -0.34
C VAL A 266 -10.25 5.16 1.12
N LYS A 267 -9.69 6.01 1.98
CA LYS A 267 -10.02 6.10 3.40
C LYS A 267 -9.91 7.56 3.85
N ALA A 268 -10.72 7.92 4.83
CA ALA A 268 -10.62 9.20 5.52
C ALA A 268 -10.62 8.92 7.03
N TYR A 269 -9.70 9.50 7.78
CA TYR A 269 -9.58 9.27 9.22
C TYR A 269 -9.01 10.49 9.97
N GLN A 270 -9.30 10.61 11.26
CA GLN A 270 -8.79 11.66 12.14
C GLN A 270 -7.85 11.03 13.18
N PRO A 271 -6.55 10.88 12.90
CA PRO A 271 -5.65 10.11 13.75
C PRO A 271 -5.52 10.70 15.16
N ASN A 272 -5.56 12.03 15.28
CA ASN A 272 -5.45 12.76 16.54
C ASN A 272 -6.66 12.57 17.46
N ALA A 273 -7.84 12.27 16.90
CA ALA A 273 -9.05 11.97 17.66
C ALA A 273 -9.13 10.49 18.10
N MET A 274 -8.25 9.62 17.58
CA MET A 274 -8.30 8.19 17.87
C MET A 274 -7.67 7.85 19.21
N ASN A 275 -8.35 7.01 19.97
CA ASN A 275 -7.73 6.33 21.10
C ASN A 275 -6.83 5.18 20.63
N SER A 276 -6.01 4.64 21.55
CA SER A 276 -5.04 3.59 21.25
C SER A 276 -5.67 2.32 20.66
N TRP A 277 -6.90 1.97 21.05
CA TRP A 277 -7.61 0.80 20.51
C TRP A 277 -8.09 1.02 19.07
N GLN A 278 -8.56 2.22 18.76
CA GLN A 278 -8.91 2.61 17.40
C GLN A 278 -7.68 2.61 16.49
N LYS A 279 -6.54 3.16 16.99
CA LYS A 279 -5.26 3.11 16.26
C LYS A 279 -4.81 1.67 16.01
N LEU A 280 -4.92 0.79 17.00
CA LEU A 280 -4.59 -0.63 16.86
C LEU A 280 -5.49 -1.35 15.85
N GLY A 281 -6.80 -1.09 15.87
CA GLY A 281 -7.73 -1.65 14.89
C GLY A 281 -7.40 -1.21 13.46
N MET A 282 -7.13 0.09 13.29
CA MET A 282 -6.75 0.65 11.99
C MET A 282 -5.40 0.13 11.51
N TYR A 283 -4.44 -0.07 12.41
CA TYR A 283 -3.15 -0.68 12.10
C TYR A 283 -3.28 -2.06 11.44
N PHE A 284 -4.07 -2.96 12.03
CA PHE A 284 -4.32 -4.28 11.44
C PHE A 284 -5.10 -4.19 10.12
N SER A 285 -6.04 -3.24 10.01
CA SER A 285 -6.75 -2.96 8.76
C SER A 285 -5.78 -2.54 7.65
N ASN A 286 -4.87 -1.61 7.94
CA ASN A 286 -3.85 -1.13 6.99
C ASN A 286 -2.91 -2.26 6.53
N ILE A 287 -2.48 -3.14 7.45
CA ILE A 287 -1.68 -4.32 7.11
C ILE A 287 -2.46 -5.26 6.19
N TRP A 288 -3.72 -5.54 6.53
CA TRP A 288 -4.56 -6.43 5.73
C TRP A 288 -4.79 -5.88 4.33
N GLU A 289 -5.09 -4.59 4.20
CA GLU A 289 -5.20 -3.89 2.93
C GLU A 289 -3.90 -3.99 2.12
N PHE A 290 -2.75 -3.73 2.75
CA PHE A 290 -1.45 -3.82 2.10
C PHE A 290 -1.14 -5.23 1.58
N LEU A 291 -1.53 -6.27 2.31
CA LEU A 291 -1.29 -7.66 1.90
C LEU A 291 -2.25 -8.17 0.81
N THR A 292 -3.45 -7.57 0.69
CA THR A 292 -4.54 -8.10 -0.15
C THR A 292 -4.85 -7.24 -1.38
N GLN A 293 -4.51 -5.96 -1.38
CA GLN A 293 -4.81 -5.07 -2.50
C GLN A 293 -3.71 -5.09 -3.57
N ASP A 294 -4.09 -4.63 -4.77
CA ASP A 294 -3.17 -4.39 -5.88
C ASP A 294 -2.33 -3.11 -5.63
N PRO A 295 -1.14 -3.01 -6.23
CA PRO A 295 -0.35 -1.78 -6.18
C PRO A 295 -1.01 -0.65 -6.97
N ARG A 296 -0.77 0.58 -6.52
CA ARG A 296 -1.26 1.84 -7.12
C ARG A 296 -0.10 2.82 -7.30
N GLU A 297 -0.31 3.87 -8.09
CA GLU A 297 0.66 4.93 -8.35
C GLU A 297 2.10 4.43 -8.59
N ALA A 298 2.33 3.63 -9.62
CA ALA A 298 3.65 3.08 -9.95
C ALA A 298 4.35 2.34 -8.77
N ASN A 299 3.56 1.62 -7.96
CA ASN A 299 3.99 0.89 -6.76
C ASN A 299 4.44 1.77 -5.58
N THR A 300 4.07 3.06 -5.57
CA THR A 300 4.32 3.94 -4.42
C THR A 300 3.21 3.88 -3.38
N GLU A 301 2.01 3.41 -3.75
CA GLU A 301 0.86 3.27 -2.87
C GLU A 301 0.11 1.95 -3.11
N GLY A 302 -0.84 1.60 -2.23
CA GLY A 302 -1.62 0.37 -2.37
C GLY A 302 -0.94 -0.87 -1.78
N GLY A 303 -1.36 -2.05 -2.23
CA GLY A 303 -0.90 -3.32 -1.69
C GLY A 303 0.14 -4.05 -2.55
N ILE A 304 0.64 -5.17 -2.05
CA ILE A 304 1.70 -5.99 -2.65
C ILE A 304 1.23 -7.41 -3.01
N PHE A 305 -0.08 -7.65 -3.04
CA PHE A 305 -0.65 -8.98 -3.24
C PHE A 305 -0.09 -9.71 -4.48
N PRO A 306 -0.02 -9.09 -5.69
CA PRO A 306 0.50 -9.78 -6.86
C PRO A 306 1.97 -10.22 -6.72
N ALA A 307 2.79 -9.42 -6.03
CA ALA A 307 4.20 -9.74 -5.81
C ALA A 307 4.35 -10.94 -4.86
N ILE A 308 3.61 -10.94 -3.74
CA ILE A 308 3.60 -12.08 -2.80
C ILE A 308 3.15 -13.35 -3.50
N PHE A 309 2.03 -13.27 -4.24
CA PHE A 309 1.48 -14.41 -4.95
C PHE A 309 2.48 -14.97 -5.97
N GLY A 310 3.11 -14.09 -6.76
CA GLY A 310 4.13 -14.49 -7.73
C GLY A 310 5.31 -15.21 -7.08
N THR A 311 5.86 -14.66 -6.00
CA THR A 311 6.98 -15.29 -5.29
C THR A 311 6.58 -16.64 -4.69
N VAL A 312 5.42 -16.74 -4.03
CA VAL A 312 4.93 -18.00 -3.43
C VAL A 312 4.64 -19.05 -4.50
N MET A 313 4.02 -18.65 -5.62
CA MET A 313 3.73 -19.58 -6.71
C MET A 313 5.03 -20.13 -7.32
N MET A 314 6.01 -19.26 -7.57
CA MET A 314 7.29 -19.66 -8.15
C MET A 314 8.09 -20.57 -7.19
N THR A 315 8.09 -20.29 -5.89
CA THR A 315 8.75 -21.15 -4.90
C THR A 315 8.06 -22.50 -4.77
N LEU A 316 6.72 -22.55 -4.79
CA LEU A 316 5.97 -23.81 -4.78
C LEU A 316 6.21 -24.63 -6.05
N ILE A 317 6.20 -24.01 -7.23
CA ILE A 317 6.51 -24.69 -8.50
C ILE A 317 7.93 -25.27 -8.43
N MET A 318 8.91 -24.49 -7.98
CA MET A 318 10.27 -24.97 -7.80
C MET A 318 10.34 -26.14 -6.80
N ALA A 319 9.67 -26.04 -5.65
CA ALA A 319 9.64 -27.12 -4.67
C ALA A 319 9.04 -28.40 -5.26
N VAL A 320 7.89 -28.31 -5.92
CA VAL A 320 7.21 -29.46 -6.56
C VAL A 320 8.10 -30.10 -7.63
N ILE A 321 8.84 -29.32 -8.42
CA ILE A 321 9.72 -29.84 -9.46
C ILE A 321 11.00 -30.43 -8.86
N VAL A 322 11.63 -29.77 -7.90
CA VAL A 322 12.96 -30.13 -7.37
C VAL A 322 12.89 -31.27 -6.35
N THR A 323 11.85 -31.32 -5.51
CA THR A 323 11.74 -32.33 -4.44
C THR A 323 11.79 -33.77 -4.98
N PRO A 324 11.09 -34.17 -6.06
CA PRO A 324 11.22 -35.50 -6.64
C PRO A 324 12.66 -35.85 -7.04
N PHE A 325 13.38 -34.93 -7.70
CA PHE A 325 14.78 -35.16 -8.06
C PHE A 325 15.68 -35.31 -6.83
N GLY A 326 15.46 -34.49 -5.79
CA GLY A 326 16.19 -34.59 -4.52
C GLY A 326 15.95 -35.93 -3.81
N VAL A 327 14.71 -36.40 -3.79
CA VAL A 327 14.35 -37.71 -3.21
C VAL A 327 14.99 -38.85 -4.01
N LEU A 328 14.91 -38.81 -5.35
CA LEU A 328 15.54 -39.81 -6.22
C LEU A 328 17.05 -39.88 -6.02
N ALA A 329 17.73 -38.73 -5.92
CA ALA A 329 19.17 -38.67 -5.64
C ALA A 329 19.52 -39.25 -4.26
N ALA A 330 18.72 -38.96 -3.23
CA ALA A 330 18.93 -39.49 -1.89
C ALA A 330 18.73 -41.02 -1.82
N VAL A 331 17.71 -41.55 -2.51
CA VAL A 331 17.51 -43.00 -2.63
C VAL A 331 18.67 -43.64 -3.38
N TYR A 332 19.07 -43.07 -4.52
CA TYR A 332 20.20 -43.59 -5.30
C TYR A 332 21.49 -43.67 -4.47
N LEU A 333 21.85 -42.60 -3.75
CA LEU A 333 23.04 -42.58 -2.90
C LEU A 333 22.96 -43.56 -1.71
N ARG A 334 21.75 -43.96 -1.29
CA ARG A 334 21.57 -44.89 -0.17
C ARG A 334 21.56 -46.35 -0.60
N GLU A 335 21.00 -46.64 -1.78
CA GLU A 335 20.85 -48.01 -2.29
C GLU A 335 21.98 -48.44 -3.22
N TYR A 336 22.63 -47.51 -3.93
CA TYR A 336 23.55 -47.84 -5.03
C TYR A 336 24.94 -47.22 -4.94
N ALA A 337 25.20 -46.30 -4.00
CA ALA A 337 26.53 -45.71 -3.75
C ALA A 337 27.14 -46.24 -2.44
#